data_AF-A0A9D3UXP1-F1
#
_entry.id   AF-A0A9D3UXP1-F1
#
_cell.length_a   1.000
_cell.length_b   1.000
_cell.length_c   1.000
_cell.angle_alpha   90.00
_cell.angle_beta   90.00
_cell.angle_gamma   90.00
#
_symmetry.space_group_name_H-M   'P 1'
#
loop_
_entity.id
_entity.type
_entity.pdbx_description
1 polymer ?
#
loop_
_entity_poly.entity_id
_entity_poly.type
_entity_poly.pdbx_seq_one_letter_code
_entity_poly.pdbx_strand_id
1 'polypeptide(L)'
;MEKTSSALWKRLETFYATKSLANRLVLKQRLFTFRMNECELLRDHISQFITLLNELKNVDVHIDDEDQSMLLLCSLPPSYKSFKETLIYGRDKLSFEDVKGHLLSREKLDNELHLDSKADRQASVLVASKK
;
A
#
# COMPACT_ATOMS: atom_id res chain seq x y z
N MET A 1 22.51 5.78 -49.92
CA MET A 1 21.95 6.67 -48.88
C MET A 1 21.17 5.81 -47.89
N GLU A 2 21.81 5.18 -46.90
CA GLU A 2 21.10 4.27 -45.96
C GLU A 2 21.44 4.50 -44.48
N LYS A 3 22.27 5.50 -44.16
CA LYS A 3 22.71 5.74 -42.78
C LYS A 3 21.73 6.55 -41.93
N THR A 4 20.70 7.16 -42.54
CA THR A 4 19.80 8.10 -41.84
C THR A 4 18.60 7.41 -41.18
N SER A 5 17.94 6.47 -41.87
CA SER A 5 16.77 5.76 -41.32
C SER A 5 17.16 4.81 -40.17
N SER A 6 18.23 4.02 -40.36
CA SER A 6 18.75 3.12 -39.32
C SER A 6 19.25 3.88 -38.07
N ALA A 7 19.90 5.03 -38.27
CA ALA A 7 20.36 5.86 -37.15
C ALA A 7 19.20 6.50 -36.38
N LEU A 8 18.16 6.98 -37.08
CA LEU A 8 16.93 7.49 -36.45
C LEU A 8 16.21 6.40 -35.66
N TRP A 9 16.09 5.18 -36.21
CA TRP A 9 15.47 4.05 -35.50
C TRP A 9 16.21 3.68 -34.22
N LYS A 10 17.55 3.55 -34.28
CA LYS A 10 18.38 3.28 -33.09
C LYS A 10 18.27 4.38 -32.03
N ARG A 11 18.16 5.65 -32.46
CA ARG A 11 17.99 6.79 -31.53
C ARG A 11 16.62 6.77 -30.87
N LEU A 12 15.57 6.39 -31.60
CA LEU A 12 14.23 6.24 -31.06
C LEU A 12 14.18 5.07 -30.07
N GLU A 13 14.75 3.92 -30.43
CA GLU A 13 14.84 2.73 -29.60
C GLU A 13 15.59 3.00 -28.29
N THR A 14 16.78 3.62 -28.36
CA THR A 14 17.55 4.00 -27.16
C THR A 14 16.81 5.02 -26.30
N PHE A 15 16.13 6.00 -26.89
CA PHE A 15 15.34 6.98 -26.14
C PHE A 15 14.12 6.35 -25.46
N TYR A 16 13.38 5.50 -26.16
CA TYR A 16 12.25 4.74 -25.58
C TYR A 16 12.71 3.75 -24.52
N ALA A 17 13.82 3.04 -24.74
CA ALA A 17 14.42 2.15 -23.75
C ALA A 17 14.89 2.92 -22.51
N THR A 18 15.51 4.09 -22.69
CA THR A 18 15.94 4.94 -21.56
C THR A 18 14.74 5.49 -20.81
N LYS A 19 13.70 5.96 -21.50
CA LYS A 19 12.44 6.39 -20.86
C LYS A 19 11.76 5.24 -20.14
N SER A 20 11.73 4.04 -20.72
CA SER A 20 11.19 2.84 -20.09
C SER A 20 11.99 2.47 -18.84
N LEU A 21 13.33 2.46 -18.91
CA LEU A 21 14.20 2.21 -17.76
C LEU A 21 14.02 3.26 -16.67
N ALA A 22 14.05 4.54 -17.03
CA ALA A 22 13.85 5.64 -16.08
C ALA A 22 12.47 5.54 -15.42
N ASN A 23 11.41 5.31 -16.19
CA ASN A 23 10.05 5.13 -15.67
C ASN A 23 9.97 3.95 -14.70
N ARG A 24 10.53 2.79 -15.07
CA ARG A 24 10.58 1.60 -14.20
C ARG A 24 11.34 1.89 -12.91
N LEU A 25 12.48 2.59 -12.97
CA LEU A 25 13.26 2.94 -11.80
C LEU A 25 12.53 3.93 -10.88
N VAL A 26 11.88 4.94 -11.45
CA VAL A 26 11.07 5.92 -10.69
C VAL A 26 9.89 5.23 -9.99
N LEU A 27 9.18 4.33 -10.68
CA LEU A 27 8.07 3.58 -10.08
C LEU A 27 8.55 2.63 -8.97
N LYS A 28 9.67 1.92 -9.18
CA LYS A 28 10.29 1.10 -8.14
C LYS A 28 10.73 1.92 -6.94
N GLN A 29 11.35 3.08 -7.17
CA GLN A 29 11.74 3.99 -6.10
C GLN A 29 10.51 4.41 -5.29
N ARG A 30 9.45 4.85 -5.97
CA ARG A 30 8.18 5.25 -5.34
C ARG A 30 7.59 4.12 -4.49
N LEU A 31 7.65 2.87 -4.97
CA LEU A 31 7.19 1.69 -4.25
C LEU A 31 7.99 1.44 -2.96
N PHE A 32 9.33 1.45 -3.03
CA PHE A 32 10.16 1.20 -1.84
C PHE A 32 10.04 2.32 -0.80
N THR A 33 9.81 3.56 -1.25
CA THR A 33 9.57 4.71 -0.37
C THR A 33 8.09 4.90 0.00
N PHE A 34 7.19 4.02 -0.45
CA PHE A 34 5.77 4.14 -0.17
C PHE A 34 5.51 3.90 1.32
N ARG A 35 4.96 4.89 2.02
CA ARG A 35 4.71 4.88 3.46
C ARG A 35 3.39 5.58 3.75
N MET A 36 2.62 5.00 4.67
CA MET A 36 1.37 5.54 5.16
C MET A 36 1.64 6.54 6.30
N ASN A 37 0.87 7.62 6.35
CA ASN A 37 0.88 8.54 7.49
C ASN A 37 -0.09 8.07 8.59
N GLU A 38 0.19 8.38 9.86
CA GLU A 38 -0.68 7.98 11.00
C GLU A 38 -2.11 8.54 10.91
N CYS A 39 -2.32 9.65 10.20
CA CYS A 39 -3.63 10.29 10.01
C CYS A 39 -4.33 9.90 8.70
N GLU A 40 -3.72 9.04 7.88
CA GLU A 40 -4.28 8.61 6.60
C GLU A 40 -5.28 7.46 6.81
N LEU A 41 -6.32 7.39 5.97
CA LEU A 41 -7.25 6.27 5.98
C LEU A 41 -6.58 5.04 5.37
N LEU A 42 -6.68 3.89 6.05
CA LEU A 42 -6.01 2.67 5.63
C LEU A 42 -6.54 2.20 4.27
N ARG A 43 -7.84 2.37 4.03
CA ARG A 43 -8.47 2.08 2.73
C ARG A 43 -7.86 2.88 1.58
N ASP A 44 -7.63 4.18 1.78
CA ASP A 44 -7.09 5.06 0.74
C ASP A 44 -5.64 4.71 0.46
N HIS A 45 -4.87 4.40 1.50
CA HIS A 45 -3.49 3.91 1.38
C HIS A 45 -3.41 2.61 0.58
N ILE A 46 -4.27 1.62 0.88
CA ILE A 46 -4.33 0.35 0.13
C ILE A 46 -4.70 0.60 -1.34
N SER A 47 -5.66 1.49 -1.61
CA SER A 47 -6.07 1.83 -2.98
C SER A 47 -4.92 2.45 -3.79
N GLN A 48 -4.18 3.38 -3.18
CA GLN A 48 -2.99 3.99 -3.78
C GLN A 48 -1.89 2.95 -4.04
N PHE A 49 -1.69 2.01 -3.11
CA PHE A 49 -0.73 0.92 -3.28
C PHE A 49 -1.09 0.02 -4.47
N ILE A 50 -2.36 -0.39 -4.60
CA ILE A 50 -2.85 -1.19 -5.73
C ILE A 50 -2.67 -0.43 -7.07
N THR A 51 -2.94 0.87 -7.06
CA THR A 51 -2.73 1.71 -8.24
C THR A 51 -1.26 1.70 -8.65
N LEU A 52 -0.33 1.82 -7.69
CA LEU A 52 1.10 1.76 -7.94
C LEU A 52 1.56 0.38 -8.48
N LEU A 53 0.99 -0.72 -7.97
CA LEU A 53 1.24 -2.06 -8.51
C LEU A 53 0.75 -2.19 -9.96
N ASN A 54 -0.40 -1.60 -10.29
CA ASN A 54 -0.92 -1.58 -11.65
C ASN A 54 -0.03 -0.73 -12.59
N GLU A 55 0.46 0.43 -12.13
CA GLU A 55 1.44 1.24 -12.89
C GLU A 55 2.71 0.45 -13.19
N LEU A 56 3.23 -0.31 -12.22
CA LEU A 56 4.39 -1.19 -12.40
C LEU A 56 4.11 -2.31 -13.40
N LYS A 57 2.94 -2.95 -13.31
CA LYS A 57 2.51 -3.98 -14.26
C LYS A 57 2.41 -3.44 -15.69
N ASN A 58 1.95 -2.20 -15.87
CA ASN A 58 1.86 -1.56 -17.18
C ASN A 58 3.23 -1.30 -17.83
N VAL A 59 4.31 -1.25 -17.05
CA VAL A 59 5.70 -1.15 -17.54
C VAL A 59 6.45 -2.49 -17.47
N ASP A 60 5.71 -3.60 -17.46
CA ASP A 60 6.23 -4.98 -17.46
C ASP A 60 7.11 -5.28 -16.23
N VAL A 61 6.77 -4.69 -15.08
CA VAL A 61 7.36 -5.02 -13.78
C VAL A 61 6.34 -5.76 -12.95
N HIS A 62 6.55 -7.07 -12.83
CA HIS A 62 5.77 -7.93 -11.95
C HIS A 62 6.41 -8.02 -10.57
N ILE A 63 5.57 -7.96 -9.55
CA ILE A 63 5.94 -8.19 -8.16
C ILE A 63 5.15 -9.39 -7.68
N ASP A 64 5.83 -10.34 -7.08
CA ASP A 64 5.21 -11.57 -6.62
C ASP A 64 4.25 -11.28 -5.46
N ASP A 65 3.23 -12.11 -5.30
CA ASP A 65 2.14 -11.89 -4.33
C ASP A 65 2.64 -11.78 -2.87
N GLU A 66 3.66 -12.58 -2.53
CA GLU A 66 4.34 -12.54 -1.25
C GLU A 66 5.08 -11.21 -1.03
N ASP A 67 5.78 -10.72 -2.05
CA ASP A 67 6.47 -9.43 -2.01
C ASP A 67 5.47 -8.27 -1.92
N GLN A 68 4.34 -8.33 -2.62
CA GLN A 68 3.27 -7.34 -2.50
C GLN A 68 2.74 -7.28 -1.07
N SER A 69 2.53 -8.45 -0.45
CA SER A 69 2.10 -8.60 0.94
C SER A 69 3.10 -7.97 1.91
N MET A 70 4.38 -8.32 1.76
CA MET A 70 5.45 -7.79 2.61
C MET A 70 5.60 -6.27 2.44
N LEU A 71 5.61 -5.76 1.20
CA LEU A 71 5.73 -4.34 0.91
C LEU A 71 4.57 -3.54 1.50
N LEU A 72 3.33 -4.04 1.41
CA LEU A 72 2.19 -3.39 2.03
C LEU A 72 2.37 -3.33 3.55
N LEU A 73 2.76 -4.43 4.22
CA LEU A 73 3.02 -4.44 5.67
C LEU A 73 4.18 -3.50 6.06
N CYS A 74 5.24 -3.43 5.27
CA CYS A 74 6.36 -2.52 5.49
C CYS A 74 5.97 -1.04 5.32
N SER A 75 4.94 -0.75 4.51
CA SER A 75 4.46 0.62 4.29
C SER A 75 3.64 1.18 5.44
N LEU A 76 3.11 0.31 6.32
CA LEU A 76 2.24 0.71 7.43
C LEU A 76 3.00 1.43 8.55
N PRO A 77 2.33 2.34 9.28
CA PRO A 77 2.95 3.11 10.34
C PRO A 77 3.34 2.23 11.55
N PRO A 78 4.19 2.76 12.46
CA PRO A 78 4.61 2.06 13.67
C PRO A 78 3.45 1.59 14.57
N SER A 79 2.32 2.30 14.58
CA SER A 79 1.09 1.92 15.29
C SER A 79 0.53 0.54 14.90
N TYR A 80 0.91 0.03 13.73
CA TYR A 80 0.49 -1.29 13.25
C TYR A 80 1.48 -2.42 13.61
N LYS A 81 2.60 -2.14 14.27
CA LYS A 81 3.68 -3.11 14.54
C LYS A 81 3.19 -4.44 15.12
N SER A 82 2.45 -4.43 16.22
CA SER A 82 1.98 -5.67 16.87
C SER A 82 1.07 -6.51 15.97
N PHE A 83 0.26 -5.86 15.13
CA PHE A 83 -0.59 -6.57 14.18
C PHE A 83 0.21 -7.20 13.06
N LYS A 84 1.25 -6.52 12.56
CA LYS A 84 2.16 -7.09 11.55
C LYS A 84 2.82 -8.35 12.09
N GLU A 85 3.33 -8.29 13.32
CA GLU A 85 3.95 -9.43 13.99
C GLU A 85 2.95 -10.59 14.15
N THR A 86 1.74 -10.34 14.68
CA THR A 86 0.71 -11.37 14.84
C THR A 86 0.25 -11.96 13.50
N LEU A 87 0.18 -11.15 12.45
CA LEU A 87 -0.26 -11.60 11.13
C LEU A 87 0.77 -12.53 10.47
N ILE A 88 2.06 -12.27 10.68
CA ILE A 88 3.17 -13.06 10.14
C ILE A 88 3.41 -14.31 10.99
N TYR A 89 3.22 -14.22 12.31
CA TYR A 89 3.56 -15.30 13.23
C TYR A 89 2.77 -16.58 12.96
N GLY A 90 3.48 -17.70 12.75
CA GLY A 90 2.88 -19.02 12.60
C GLY A 90 2.20 -19.29 11.25
N ARG A 91 2.39 -18.41 10.25
CA ARG A 91 1.90 -18.65 8.88
C ARG A 91 3.05 -19.05 7.94
N ASP A 92 2.83 -20.12 7.19
CA ASP A 92 3.77 -20.59 6.15
C ASP A 92 3.53 -19.89 4.80
N LYS A 93 2.36 -19.29 4.61
CA LYS A 93 1.96 -18.56 3.39
C LYS A 93 1.11 -17.36 3.75
N LEU A 94 1.30 -16.26 3.03
CA LEU A 94 0.55 -15.03 3.21
C LEU A 94 0.29 -14.42 1.83
N SER A 95 -0.99 -14.32 1.44
CA SER A 95 -1.36 -13.71 0.16
C SER A 95 -1.73 -12.23 0.30
N PHE A 96 -1.64 -11.49 -0.80
CA PHE A 96 -1.95 -10.05 -0.79
C PHE A 96 -3.40 -9.78 -0.39
N GLU A 97 -4.34 -10.59 -0.88
CA GLU A 97 -5.75 -10.47 -0.52
C GLU A 97 -6.01 -10.82 0.96
N ASP A 98 -5.27 -11.79 1.54
CA ASP A 98 -5.38 -12.08 2.98
C ASP A 98 -4.95 -10.86 3.81
N VAL A 99 -3.80 -10.28 3.48
CA VAL A 99 -3.28 -9.09 4.19
C VAL A 99 -4.27 -7.94 4.12
N LYS A 100 -4.78 -7.64 2.92
CA LYS A 100 -5.78 -6.60 2.69
C LYS A 100 -7.07 -6.87 3.47
N GLY A 101 -7.56 -8.11 3.46
CA GLY A 101 -8.75 -8.52 4.21
C GLY A 101 -8.59 -8.34 5.72
N HIS A 102 -7.43 -8.72 6.27
CA HIS A 102 -7.13 -8.51 7.69
C HIS A 102 -6.97 -7.03 8.06
N LEU A 103 -6.34 -6.23 7.20
CA LEU A 103 -6.17 -4.79 7.40
C LEU A 103 -7.52 -4.06 7.42
N LEU A 104 -8.39 -4.33 6.45
CA LEU A 104 -9.72 -3.73 6.39
C LEU A 104 -10.62 -4.19 7.55
N SER A 105 -10.47 -5.44 8.01
CA SER A 105 -11.18 -5.93 9.19
C SER A 105 -10.74 -5.21 10.46
N ARG A 106 -9.44 -4.93 10.61
CA ARG A 106 -8.92 -4.14 11.73
C ARG A 106 -9.44 -2.71 11.73
N GLU A 107 -9.43 -2.03 10.58
CA GLU A 107 -9.96 -0.67 10.46
C GLU A 107 -11.43 -0.59 10.89
N LYS A 108 -12.24 -1.61 10.57
CA LYS A 108 -13.63 -1.69 11.03
C LYS A 108 -13.74 -1.84 12.55
N LEU A 109 -12.96 -2.74 13.15
CA LEU A 109 -12.94 -2.94 14.60
C LEU A 109 -12.52 -1.65 15.34
N ASP A 110 -11.49 -0.96 14.85
CA ASP A 110 -11.03 0.29 15.45
C ASP A 110 -12.12 1.37 15.34
N ASN A 111 -12.89 1.41 14.25
CA ASN A 111 -14.03 2.33 14.11
C ASN A 111 -15.18 1.96 15.07
N GLU A 112 -15.53 0.68 15.20
CA GLU A 112 -16.59 0.22 16.10
C GLU A 112 -16.25 0.49 17.58
N LEU A 113 -15.02 0.22 18.00
CA LEU A 113 -14.56 0.51 19.36
C LEU A 113 -14.57 2.01 19.70
N HIS A 114 -14.26 2.88 18.72
CA HIS A 114 -14.34 4.32 18.91
C HIS A 114 -15.79 4.84 19.03
N LEU A 115 -16.77 4.17 18.42
CA LEU A 115 -18.18 4.52 18.53
C LEU A 115 -18.74 4.14 19.90
N ASP A 116 -18.41 2.95 20.40
CA ASP A 116 -18.86 2.46 21.71
C ASP A 116 -18.26 3.28 22.87
N SER A 117 -16.99 3.67 22.77
CA SER A 117 -16.34 4.55 23.75
C SER A 117 -17.02 5.93 23.87
N LYS A 118 -17.55 6.45 22.74
CA LYS A 118 -18.22 7.74 22.70
C LYS A 118 -19.63 7.68 23.30
N ALA A 119 -20.33 6.55 23.11
CA ALA A 119 -21.63 6.29 23.71
C ALA A 119 -21.55 6.15 25.24
N ASP A 120 -20.57 5.40 25.75
CA ASP A 120 -20.37 5.22 27.20
C ASP A 120 -19.99 6.52 27.93
N ARG A 121 -19.19 7.38 27.28
CA ARG A 121 -18.87 8.71 27.82
C ARG A 121 -20.09 9.63 27.89
N GLN A 122 -20.97 9.61 26.88
CA GLN A 122 -22.20 10.41 26.92
C GLN A 122 -23.20 9.89 27.98
N ALA A 123 -23.33 8.57 28.12
CA ALA A 123 -24.18 7.97 29.16
C ALA A 123 -23.68 8.32 30.57
N SER A 124 -22.36 8.27 30.81
CA SER A 124 -21.77 8.60 32.10
C SER A 124 -21.94 10.07 32.50
N VAL A 125 -21.85 11.00 31.53
CA VAL A 125 -22.07 12.44 31.77
C VAL A 125 -23.54 12.74 32.11
N LEU A 126 -24.49 12.06 31.45
CA LEU A 126 -25.93 12.20 31.72
C LEU A 126 -26.34 11.66 33.09
N VAL A 127 -25.67 10.62 33.58
CA VAL A 127 -25.92 10.04 34.92
C VAL A 127 -25.36 10.93 36.03
N ALA A 128 -24.24 11.62 35.80
CA ALA A 128 -23.62 12.52 36.78
C ALA A 128 -24.42 13.83 36.99
N SER A 129 -25.16 14.31 35.98
CA SER A 129 -25.96 15.56 36.07
C SER A 129 -27.34 15.39 36.74
N LYS A 130 -27.67 14.21 37.24
CA LYS A 130 -28.95 13.91 37.92
C LYS A 130 -28.81 13.68 39.43
N LYS A 131 -27.63 13.89 40.02
CA LYS A 131 -27.39 13.84 41.47
C LYS A 131 -27.16 15.22 42.06
#